data_AF-A0AAW1SEA2-F1
#
_entry.id   AF-A0AAW1SEA2-F1
#
_cell.length_a   1.000
_cell.length_b   1.000
_cell.length_c   1.000
_cell.angle_alpha   90.00
_cell.angle_beta   90.00
_cell.angle_gamma   90.00
#
_symmetry.space_group_name_H-M   'P 1'
#
loop_
_entity.id
_entity.type
_entity.pdbx_description
1 polymer ?
#
loop_
_entity_poly.entity_id
_entity_poly.type
_entity_poly.pdbx_seq_one_letter_code
_entity_poly.pdbx_strand_id
1 'polypeptide(L)' 'MSQHAARATAAAESTDGDPYTPQGCENFHSKLEECLAENDRDWRACQREVHAWRDCFARHQAAKRQPQE' A
#
# COMPACT_ATOMS: atom_id res chain seq x y z
N MET A 1 26.48 1.18 -38.88
CA MET A 1 25.07 1.59 -38.87
C MET A 1 24.20 0.35 -38.74
N SER A 2 23.66 0.09 -37.55
CA SER A 2 22.63 -0.93 -37.32
C SER A 2 21.76 -0.46 -36.17
N GLN A 3 20.47 -0.47 -36.47
CA GLN A 3 19.43 0.36 -35.87
C GLN A 3 18.90 -0.35 -34.63
N HIS A 4 18.96 0.31 -33.47
CA HIS A 4 18.19 -0.13 -32.31
C HIS A 4 16.79 0.45 -32.47
N ALA A 5 15.85 -0.40 -32.89
CA ALA A 5 14.44 -0.08 -32.96
C ALA A 5 13.93 0.21 -31.54
N ALA A 6 13.43 1.42 -31.35
CA ALA A 6 12.75 1.86 -30.15
C ALA A 6 11.57 0.92 -29.85
N ARG A 7 11.73 0.09 -28.82
CA ARG A 7 10.59 -0.61 -28.23
C ARG A 7 10.00 0.30 -27.16
N ALA A 8 9.20 1.25 -27.62
CA ALA A 8 8.24 1.96 -26.79
C ALA A 8 7.19 0.94 -26.31
N THR A 9 7.39 0.36 -25.13
CA THR A 9 6.30 -0.29 -24.40
C THR A 9 5.55 0.78 -23.64
N ALA A 10 4.66 1.47 -24.35
CA ALA A 10 3.48 2.09 -23.76
C ALA A 10 2.34 1.08 -23.88
N ALA A 11 2.06 0.33 -22.81
CA ALA A 11 0.75 -0.26 -22.51
C ALA A 11 0.82 -1.03 -21.19
N ALA A 12 -0.13 -0.69 -20.31
CA ALA A 12 -0.43 -1.29 -19.02
C ALA A 12 0.58 -0.99 -17.90
N GLU A 13 0.45 0.19 -17.32
CA GLU A 13 0.50 0.31 -15.86
C GLU A 13 -0.55 -0.64 -15.28
N SER A 14 -0.21 -1.92 -15.17
CA SER A 14 -0.91 -2.84 -14.29
C SER A 14 -0.44 -2.54 -12.88
N THR A 15 -0.90 -1.41 -12.34
CA THR A 15 -1.12 -1.30 -10.90
C THR A 15 -2.36 -2.14 -10.60
N ASP A 16 -2.25 -3.46 -10.82
CA ASP A 16 -2.83 -4.41 -9.88
C ASP A 16 -1.97 -4.23 -8.63
N GLY A 17 -2.21 -3.12 -7.95
CA GLY A 17 -1.38 -2.66 -6.84
C GLY A 17 -1.36 -3.80 -5.86
N ASP A 18 -0.16 -4.17 -5.43
CA ASP A 18 0.07 -5.12 -4.36
C ASP A 18 -1.08 -4.99 -3.34
N PRO A 19 -1.94 -6.03 -3.17
CA PRO A 19 -3.16 -5.91 -2.38
C PRO A 19 -2.87 -5.55 -0.91
N TYR A 20 -1.60 -5.59 -0.51
CA TYR A 20 -1.09 -5.30 0.80
C TYR A 20 -0.62 -3.86 0.99
N THR A 21 -0.56 -3.05 -0.07
CA THR A 21 -0.13 -1.65 0.01
C THR A 21 -1.32 -0.71 -0.26
N PRO A 22 -2.03 -0.26 0.78
CA PRO A 22 -3.15 0.66 0.64
C PRO A 22 -2.60 2.03 0.24
N GLN A 23 -2.82 2.42 -1.00
CA GLN A 23 -2.59 3.80 -1.44
C GLN A 23 -3.37 4.74 -0.51
N GLY A 24 -2.67 5.59 0.26
CA GLY A 24 -3.25 6.54 1.21
C GLY A 24 -3.14 6.17 2.70
N CYS A 25 -2.64 4.98 3.05
CA CYS A 25 -2.35 4.64 4.45
C CYS A 25 -0.84 4.55 4.77
N GLU A 26 0.03 5.15 3.96
CA GLU A 26 1.49 5.16 4.19
C GLU A 26 1.86 5.65 5.59
N ASN A 27 1.19 6.69 6.12
CA ASN A 27 1.45 7.20 7.47
C ASN A 27 1.18 6.16 8.57
N PHE A 28 0.18 5.28 8.39
CA PHE A 28 -0.08 4.21 9.34
C PHE A 28 0.89 3.04 9.18
N HIS A 29 1.34 2.79 7.94
CA HIS A 29 2.38 1.80 7.66
C HIS A 29 3.71 2.19 8.33
N SER A 30 4.18 3.43 8.14
CA SER A 30 5.41 3.92 8.76
C SER A 30 5.37 3.82 10.29
N LYS A 31 4.25 4.20 10.92
CA LYS A 31 4.08 4.06 12.38
C LYS A 31 4.12 2.60 12.86
N LEU A 32 3.56 1.69 12.07
CA LEU A 32 3.62 0.26 12.37
C LEU A 32 5.06 -0.27 12.22
N GLU A 33 5.79 0.16 11.21
CA GLU A 33 7.20 -0.18 11.02
C GLU A 33 8.07 0.34 12.16
N GLU A 34 7.86 1.57 12.61
CA GLU A 34 8.54 2.17 13.77
C GLU A 34 8.28 1.34 15.04
N CYS A 35 7.02 1.03 15.33
CA CYS A 35 6.67 0.22 16.50
C CYS A 35 7.31 -1.18 16.44
N LEU A 36 7.29 -1.82 15.26
CA LEU A 36 7.91 -3.13 15.08
C LEU A 36 9.44 -3.04 15.25
N ALA A 37 10.08 -1.95 14.82
CA ALA A 37 11.51 -1.75 15.03
C ALA A 37 11.86 -1.61 16.53
N GLU A 38 10.98 -0.96 17.32
CA GLU A 38 11.16 -0.77 18.76
C GLU A 38 10.84 -2.02 19.60
N ASN A 39 9.98 -2.91 19.10
CA ASN A 39 9.43 -4.04 19.86
C ASN A 39 9.88 -5.41 19.34
N ASP A 40 11.11 -5.55 18.82
CA ASP A 40 11.65 -6.82 18.28
C ASP A 40 10.76 -7.46 17.19
N ARG A 41 10.04 -6.63 16.44
CA ARG A 41 9.02 -7.01 15.45
C ARG A 41 7.85 -7.80 16.04
N ASP A 42 7.58 -7.60 17.34
CA ASP A 42 6.40 -8.14 18.00
C ASP A 42 5.15 -7.33 17.65
N TRP A 43 4.42 -7.81 16.67
CA TRP A 43 3.13 -7.25 16.28
C TRP A 43 2.09 -7.24 17.41
N ARG A 44 2.25 -8.07 18.46
CA ARG A 44 1.35 -8.08 19.63
C ARG A 44 1.55 -6.85 20.52
N ALA A 45 2.75 -6.29 20.57
CA ALA A 45 3.01 -5.02 21.24
C ALA A 45 2.45 -3.83 20.44
N CYS A 46 2.36 -3.96 19.11
CA CYS A 46 1.95 -2.91 18.17
C CYS A 46 0.46 -2.95 17.77
N GLN A 47 -0.40 -3.55 18.59
CA GLN A 47 -1.83 -3.71 18.27
C GLN A 47 -2.55 -2.39 17.96
N ARG A 48 -2.13 -1.28 18.59
CA ARG A 48 -2.70 0.05 18.35
C ARG A 48 -2.45 0.51 16.91
N GLU A 49 -1.21 0.38 16.45
CA GLU A 49 -0.78 0.72 15.08
C GLU A 49 -1.42 -0.22 14.06
N VAL A 50 -1.49 -1.53 14.37
CA VAL A 50 -2.16 -2.54 13.53
C VAL A 50 -3.65 -2.20 13.34
N HIS A 51 -4.35 -1.83 14.41
CA HIS A 51 -5.75 -1.43 14.34
C HIS A 51 -5.93 -0.15 13.52
N ALA A 52 -5.09 0.87 13.74
CA ALA A 52 -5.16 2.13 12.99
C ALA A 52 -4.90 1.92 11.49
N TRP A 53 -3.94 1.06 11.14
CA TRP A 53 -3.66 0.68 9.76
C TRP A 53 -4.82 -0.08 9.12
N ARG A 54 -5.42 -1.05 9.85
CA ARG A 54 -6.59 -1.80 9.39
C ARG A 54 -7.83 -0.91 9.21
N ASP A 55 -8.03 0.05 10.10
CA ASP A 55 -9.14 1.01 10.01
C ASP A 55 -8.98 1.93 8.79
N CYS A 56 -7.76 2.38 8.50
CA CYS A 56 -7.47 3.14 7.29
C CYS A 56 -7.79 2.30 6.03
N PHE A 57 -7.33 1.06 5.99
CA PHE A 57 -7.68 0.10 4.94
C PHE A 57 -9.19 -0.08 4.78
N ALA A 58 -9.92 -0.29 5.86
CA ALA A 58 -11.36 -0.49 5.83
C ALA A 58 -12.11 0.72 5.26
N ARG A 59 -11.66 1.94 5.61
CA ARG A 59 -12.21 3.20 5.08
C ARG A 59 -11.92 3.35 3.59
N HIS A 60 -10.69 3.05 3.15
CA HIS A 60 -10.34 3.09 1.73
C HIS A 60 -11.10 2.04 0.91
N GLN A 61 -11.28 0.82 1.44
CA GLN A 61 -12.10 -0.20 0.78
C GLN A 61 -13.59 0.16 0.75
N ALA A 62 -14.11 0.82 1.79
CA ALA A 62 -15.48 1.34 1.78
C ALA A 62 -15.67 2.48 0.77
N ALA A 63 -14.67 3.36 0.64
CA ALA A 63 -14.68 4.43 -0.36
C ALA A 63 -14.61 3.89 -1.80
N LYS A 64 -13.82 2.82 -2.05
CA LYS A 64 -13.77 2.15 -3.36
C LYS A 64 -15.04 1.34 -3.71
N ARG A 65 -15.94 1.10 -2.75
CA ARG A 65 -17.25 0.45 -2.97
C ARG A 65 -18.39 1.42 -3.22
N GLN A 66 -18.15 2.73 -3.20
CA GLN A 66 -19.07 3.68 -3.83
C GLN A 66 -18.71 3.74 -5.31
N PRO A 67 -19.62 3.39 -6.23
CA PRO A 67 -19.43 3.69 -7.64
C PRO A 67 -19.18 5.19 -7.74
N GLN A 68 -18.06 5.55 -8.34
CA GLN A 68 -17.82 6.90 -8.80
C GLN A 68 -18.88 7.18 -9.87
N GLU A 69 -19.96 7.89 -9.50
CA GLU A 69 -20.94 8.49 -10.43
C GLU A 69 -20.29 9.61 -11.24
#